data_AF-A0A962AM24-F1
#
_entry.id   AF-A0A962AM24-F1
#
_cell.length_a   1.000
_cell.length_b   1.000
_cell.length_c   1.000
_cell.angle_alpha   90.00
_cell.angle_beta   90.00
_cell.angle_gamma   90.00
#
_symmetry.space_group_name_H-M   'P 1'
#
loop_
_entity.id
_entity.type
_entity.pdbx_description
1 polymer ?
#
loop_
_entity_poly.entity_id
_entity_poly.type
_entity_poly.pdbx_seq_one_letter_code
_entity_poly.pdbx_strand_id
1 'polypeptide(L)'
;MLKLVFLGFGLALLGPVAAVADERCFVADPTGTPLNVRDRPYGRILGALANGAAVRKMESTTDRDGRVWSFVAPLGPGRSGWVYREYISCD
;
A
#
# COMPACT_ATOMS: atom_id res chain seq x y z
N MET A 1 -41.93 48.40 -3.29
CA MET A 1 -40.46 48.30 -3.23
C MET A 1 -40.12 47.29 -2.14
N LEU A 2 -39.24 46.30 -2.23
CA LEU A 2 -38.44 45.64 -3.27
C LEU A 2 -38.09 44.28 -2.64
N LYS A 3 -38.27 43.18 -3.39
CA LYS A 3 -38.01 41.79 -2.99
C LYS A 3 -36.55 41.58 -2.57
N LEU A 4 -36.27 40.69 -1.62
CA LEU A 4 -35.03 39.91 -1.66
C LEU A 4 -35.29 38.47 -1.19
N VAL A 5 -35.40 37.57 -2.16
CA VAL A 5 -35.31 36.12 -1.96
C VAL A 5 -33.85 35.76 -2.15
N PHE A 6 -33.18 35.31 -1.09
CA PHE A 6 -31.82 34.78 -1.20
C PHE A 6 -31.88 33.34 -1.69
N LEU A 7 -31.73 33.13 -3.00
CA LEU A 7 -31.35 31.84 -3.57
C LEU A 7 -29.86 31.62 -3.30
N GLY A 8 -29.55 30.97 -2.17
CA GLY A 8 -28.20 30.52 -1.87
C GLY A 8 -27.81 29.35 -2.77
N PHE A 9 -27.10 29.64 -3.87
CA PHE A 9 -26.48 28.62 -4.71
C PHE A 9 -25.22 28.13 -4.01
N GLY A 10 -25.31 26.99 -3.32
CA GLY A 10 -24.15 26.37 -2.65
C GLY A 10 -23.15 25.88 -3.69
N LEU A 11 -22.01 26.57 -3.82
CA LEU A 11 -20.88 26.14 -4.64
C LEU A 11 -20.20 24.95 -3.95
N ALA A 12 -20.49 23.73 -4.40
CA ALA A 12 -19.80 22.53 -3.93
C ALA A 12 -18.34 22.56 -4.43
N LEU A 13 -17.40 22.78 -3.51
CA LEU A 13 -15.97 22.63 -3.78
C LEU A 13 -15.65 21.14 -3.97
N LEU A 14 -15.55 20.71 -5.24
CA LEU A 14 -14.96 19.42 -5.62
C LEU A 14 -13.45 19.49 -5.36
N GLY A 15 -13.03 19.06 -4.16
CA GLY A 15 -11.61 18.85 -3.86
C GLY A 15 -11.01 17.73 -4.71
N PRO A 16 -9.70 17.75 -5.00
CA PRO A 16 -9.05 16.69 -5.76
C PRO A 16 -9.08 15.38 -4.96
N VAL A 17 -9.56 14.31 -5.59
CA VAL A 17 -9.42 12.96 -5.06
C VAL A 17 -7.99 12.52 -5.33
N ALA A 18 -7.20 12.29 -4.28
CA ALA A 18 -5.89 11.68 -4.43
C ALA A 18 -6.07 10.26 -5.00
N ALA A 19 -5.52 10.01 -6.19
CA ALA A 19 -5.47 8.68 -6.75
C ALA A 19 -4.52 7.82 -5.90
N VAL A 20 -5.05 6.78 -5.25
CA VAL A 20 -4.21 5.73 -4.67
C VAL A 20 -3.55 4.99 -5.83
N ALA A 21 -2.23 5.15 -5.99
CA ALA A 21 -1.48 4.43 -7.01
C ALA A 21 -1.57 2.92 -6.75
N ASP A 22 -2.15 2.18 -7.70
CA ASP A 22 -2.11 0.71 -7.76
C ASP A 22 -0.69 0.30 -8.15
N GLU A 23 0.26 0.36 -7.21
CA GLU A 23 1.65 0.00 -7.47
C GLU A 23 1.77 -1.54 -7.45
N ARG A 24 1.81 -2.12 -8.64
CA ARG A 24 2.03 -3.55 -8.83
C ARG A 24 3.49 -3.87 -8.70
N CYS A 25 3.79 -4.91 -7.94
CA CYS A 25 5.15 -5.35 -7.67
C CYS A 25 5.24 -6.88 -7.75
N PHE A 26 6.47 -7.38 -7.77
CA PHE A 26 6.77 -8.80 -7.67
C PHE A 26 7.77 -9.05 -6.54
N VAL A 27 7.62 -10.17 -5.85
CA VAL A 27 8.61 -10.61 -4.86
C VAL A 27 9.92 -10.98 -5.57
N ALA A 28 11.02 -10.33 -5.17
CA ALA A 28 12.33 -10.44 -5.78
C ALA A 28 13.42 -10.57 -4.70
N ASP A 29 13.26 -11.54 -3.80
CA ASP A 29 14.23 -11.81 -2.74
C ASP A 29 15.48 -12.51 -3.33
N PRO A 30 16.67 -11.89 -3.31
CA PRO A 30 17.88 -12.44 -3.92
C PRO A 30 18.45 -13.64 -3.15
N THR A 31 17.96 -13.92 -1.94
CA THR A 31 18.43 -15.06 -1.12
C THR A 31 17.89 -16.40 -1.58
N GLY A 32 16.85 -16.40 -2.44
CA GLY A 32 16.16 -17.61 -2.89
C GLY A 32 15.22 -18.23 -1.85
N THR A 33 15.03 -17.57 -0.69
CA THR A 33 14.04 -17.99 0.31
C THR A 33 12.70 -17.26 0.11
N PRO A 34 11.56 -17.85 0.53
CA PRO A 34 10.29 -17.14 0.52
C PRO A 34 10.31 -15.90 1.42
N LEU A 35 9.74 -14.79 0.92
CA LEU A 35 9.68 -13.52 1.62
C LEU A 35 8.66 -13.56 2.76
N ASN A 36 9.13 -13.36 3.99
CA ASN A 36 8.27 -13.31 5.17
C ASN A 36 7.29 -12.14 5.13
N VAL A 37 6.01 -12.43 5.39
CA VAL A 37 4.93 -11.45 5.59
C VAL A 37 4.66 -11.32 7.08
N ARG A 38 4.63 -10.10 7.62
CA ARG A 38 4.42 -9.82 9.05
C ARG A 38 3.17 -8.99 9.31
N ASP A 39 2.64 -9.04 10.52
CA ASP A 39 1.46 -8.23 10.91
C ASP A 39 1.78 -6.75 11.14
N ARG A 40 3.05 -6.42 11.40
CA ARG A 40 3.64 -5.08 11.50
C ARG A 40 5.16 -5.16 11.29
N PRO A 41 5.86 -4.03 11.11
CA PRO A 41 7.32 -4.02 11.16
C PRO A 41 7.85 -4.72 12.42
N TYR A 42 8.76 -5.68 12.23
CA TYR A 42 9.29 -6.60 13.26
C TYR A 42 8.24 -7.41 14.05
N GLY A 43 6.98 -7.41 13.60
CA GLY A 43 5.89 -8.17 14.20
C GLY A 43 6.02 -9.66 13.94
N ARG A 44 5.01 -10.45 14.32
CA ARG A 44 5.06 -11.90 14.09
C ARG A 44 4.92 -12.21 12.60
N ILE A 45 5.49 -13.33 12.19
CA ILE A 45 5.35 -13.84 10.82
C ILE A 45 3.93 -14.42 10.66
N LEU A 46 3.21 -13.96 9.63
CA LEU A 46 1.88 -14.42 9.25
C LEU A 46 1.92 -15.55 8.21
N GLY A 47 3.01 -15.60 7.44
CA GLY A 47 3.26 -16.52 6.34
C GLY A 47 4.43 -16.02 5.50
N ALA A 48 4.58 -16.58 4.30
CA ALA A 48 5.58 -16.12 3.35
C ALA A 48 5.03 -16.16 1.91
N LEU A 49 5.65 -15.37 1.03
CA LEU A 49 5.36 -15.32 -0.40
C LEU A 49 6.56 -15.85 -1.18
N ALA A 50 6.30 -16.66 -2.20
CA ALA A 50 7.36 -17.16 -3.07
C ALA A 50 7.94 -16.05 -3.96
N ASN A 51 9.19 -16.19 -4.38
CA ASN A 51 9.76 -15.35 -5.43
C ASN A 51 8.91 -15.39 -6.70
N GLY A 52 8.77 -14.24 -7.36
CA GLY A 52 7.90 -14.04 -8.51
C GLY A 52 6.42 -13.87 -8.18
N ALA A 53 6.00 -13.99 -6.91
CA ALA A 53 4.62 -13.73 -6.53
C ALA A 53 4.26 -12.27 -6.82
N ALA A 54 3.17 -12.07 -7.57
CA ALA A 54 2.63 -10.75 -7.85
C ALA A 54 1.88 -10.20 -6.63
N VAL A 55 2.20 -8.97 -6.27
CA VAL A 55 1.60 -8.27 -5.13
C VAL A 55 1.20 -6.86 -5.53
N ARG A 56 0.25 -6.30 -4.79
CA ARG A 56 -0.04 -4.87 -4.80
C ARG A 56 0.54 -4.22 -3.55
N LYS A 57 1.38 -3.20 -3.73
CA LYS A 57 1.88 -2.35 -2.64
C LYS A 57 0.84 -1.27 -2.34
N MET A 58 0.49 -1.13 -1.06
CA MET A 58 -0.60 -0.24 -0.62
C MET A 58 -0.09 0.94 0.20
N GLU A 59 0.85 0.69 1.10
CA GLU A 59 1.44 1.71 1.96
C GLU A 59 2.90 1.38 2.26
N SER A 60 3.62 2.35 2.83
CA SER A 60 4.99 2.16 3.27
C SER A 60 5.25 2.90 4.57
N THR A 61 6.12 2.33 5.39
CA THR A 61 6.61 2.95 6.63
C THR A 61 8.11 2.72 6.73
N THR A 62 8.81 3.63 7.41
CA THR A 62 10.20 3.45 7.78
C THR A 62 10.26 2.98 9.22
N ASP A 63 11.09 2.00 9.50
CA ASP A 63 11.30 1.53 10.87
C ASP A 63 12.37 2.36 11.62
N ARG A 64 12.62 1.99 12.87
CA ARG A 64 13.57 2.69 13.75
C ARG A 64 15.02 2.61 13.26
N ASP A 65 15.35 1.62 12.42
CA ASP A 65 16.69 1.40 11.87
C ASP A 65 16.82 2.01 10.46
N GLY A 66 15.79 2.75 10.00
CA GLY A 66 15.77 3.40 8.69
C GLY A 66 15.39 2.47 7.53
N ARG A 67 15.01 1.21 7.79
CA ARG A 67 14.60 0.30 6.71
C ARG A 67 13.14 0.54 6.35
N VAL A 68 12.86 0.47 5.05
CA VAL A 68 11.52 0.68 4.51
C VAL A 68 10.77 -0.64 4.48
N TRP A 69 9.55 -0.61 5.02
CA TRP A 69 8.58 -1.68 4.94
C TRP A 69 7.45 -1.27 4.02
N SER A 70 6.87 -2.25 3.34
CA SER A 70 5.68 -2.07 2.52
C SER A 70 4.59 -3.02 2.95
N PHE A 71 3.38 -2.51 3.11
CA PHE A 71 2.21 -3.36 3.22
C PHE A 71 1.81 -3.81 1.81
N VAL A 72 1.70 -5.12 1.64
CA VAL A 72 1.37 -5.73 0.36
C VAL A 72 0.15 -6.63 0.47
N ALA A 73 -0.64 -6.68 -0.59
CA ALA A 73 -1.69 -7.67 -0.80
C ALA A 73 -1.29 -8.59 -1.96
N PRO A 74 -1.17 -9.92 -1.76
CA PRO A 74 -0.89 -10.84 -2.86
C PRO A 74 -2.08 -10.89 -3.84
N LEU A 75 -1.77 -10.97 -5.13
CA LEU A 75 -2.78 -11.15 -6.18
C LEU A 75 -3.14 -12.63 -6.40
N GLY A 76 -2.43 -13.54 -5.73
CA GLY A 76 -2.66 -14.97 -5.70
C GLY A 76 -2.67 -15.52 -4.27
N PRO A 77 -2.27 -16.79 -4.07
CA PRO A 77 -2.19 -17.37 -2.73
C PRO A 77 -1.26 -16.59 -1.81
N GLY A 78 -1.63 -16.53 -0.53
CA GLY A 78 -0.83 -15.87 0.50
C GLY A 78 -1.68 -14.98 1.39
N ARG A 79 -1.01 -14.25 2.29
CA ARG A 79 -1.66 -13.31 3.20
C ARG A 79 -1.10 -11.92 2.96
N SER A 80 -1.95 -10.91 3.09
CA SER A 80 -1.52 -9.52 3.15
C SER A 80 -0.77 -9.24 4.44
N GLY A 81 0.16 -8.29 4.37
CA GLY A 81 0.93 -7.83 5.53
C GLY A 81 2.17 -7.06 5.13
N TRP A 82 3.03 -6.79 6.11
CA TRP A 82 4.25 -6.01 5.97
C TRP A 82 5.42 -6.89 5.52
N VAL A 83 6.11 -6.45 4.48
CA VAL A 83 7.34 -7.03 3.96
C VAL A 83 8.44 -5.97 3.89
N TYR A 84 9.70 -6.37 3.82
CA TYR A 84 10.78 -5.44 3.51
C TYR A 84 10.65 -4.94 2.07
N ARG A 85 10.66 -3.61 1.87
CA ARG A 85 10.49 -2.99 0.55
C ARG A 85 11.60 -3.37 -0.44
N GLU A 86 12.81 -3.64 0.07
CA GLU A 86 13.96 -4.01 -0.74
C GLU A 86 13.82 -5.39 -1.42
N TYR A 87 12.88 -6.23 -0.96
CA TYR A 87 12.62 -7.56 -1.52
C TYR A 87 11.39 -7.61 -2.45
N ILE A 88 10.87 -6.46 -2.84
CA ILE A 88 9.86 -6.34 -3.90
C ILE A 88 10.34 -5.36 -4.99
N SER A 89 10.12 -5.73 -6.24
CA SER A 89 10.37 -4.87 -7.40
C SER A 89 9.04 -4.33 -7.90
N CYS A 90 8.91 -3.01 -7.95
CA CYS A 90 7.72 -2.31 -8.44
C CYS A 90 8.11 -1.53 -9.69
N ASP A 91 7.21 -1.49 -10.67
CA ASP A 91 7.40 -0.76 -11.93
C ASP A 91 7.17 0.75 -11.78
#